data_AF-A0A6J3FX10-F1
#
_entry.id   AF-A0A6J3FX10-F1
#
_cell.length_a   1.000
_cell.length_b   1.000
_cell.length_c   1.000
_cell.angle_alpha   90.00
_cell.angle_beta   90.00
_cell.angle_gamma   90.00
#
_symmetry.space_group_name_H-M   'P 1'
#
loop_
_entity.id
_entity.type
_entity.pdbx_description
1 polymer ?
#
loop_
_entity_poly.entity_id
_entity_poly.type
_entity_poly.pdbx_seq_one_letter_code
_entity_poly.pdbx_strand_id
1 'polypeptide(L)'
;MKIGEVCHITCKPEYAYGSAGSPPKIPPNATLVFEVELFEFKGEDLTEEEDGGIIRRIRTRGEGYAKPNEGAIVEVALEGYYKDQLFDQRELRFEIGEGENLDLPYGLERAIQRMEKGEHSIVYLKPSYAFGRAGKEKFQIPPDAALKYELHLKSFEKAKESWEMNPEEKLEQSTIVKERGTVYFKEGKYKQALLQYKKIVSWLEYESSFSSEEALKAQALRLASHLNLAMCHLKLQAFSAAIGSCNKALELDSNNEKGLFRRGEAHLAVNDFDLARADFQKVLQLYPNNKAAKAQLAMCQQRIRRQLAREKKLYANMFERLAEEESKAKAEASSGDHPSDTEMKEEQKSNMAGSQSQVETEA
;
A
#
# COMPACT_ATOMS: atom_id res chain seq x y z
N MET A 1 -31.19 -2.92 32.23
CA MET A 1 -30.36 -3.31 33.38
C MET A 1 -29.05 -2.54 33.32
N LYS A 2 -28.60 -1.97 34.43
CA LYS A 2 -27.24 -1.43 34.61
C LYS A 2 -26.27 -2.57 34.96
N ILE A 3 -24.98 -2.37 34.75
CA ILE A 3 -23.95 -3.33 35.20
C ILE A 3 -24.05 -3.49 36.72
N GLY A 4 -24.06 -4.73 37.21
CA GLY A 4 -24.25 -5.13 38.60
C GLY A 4 -25.71 -5.14 39.07
N GLU A 5 -26.68 -4.80 38.22
CA GLU A 5 -28.10 -4.87 38.56
C GLU A 5 -28.58 -6.33 38.58
N VAL A 6 -29.25 -6.71 39.67
CA VAL A 6 -30.01 -7.95 39.80
C VAL A 6 -31.50 -7.62 39.73
N CYS A 7 -32.26 -8.31 38.88
CA CYS A 7 -33.70 -8.11 38.78
C CYS A 7 -34.47 -9.42 38.57
N HIS A 8 -35.76 -9.40 38.92
CA HIS A 8 -36.68 -10.48 38.63
C HIS A 8 -37.54 -10.11 37.42
N ILE A 9 -37.52 -10.94 36.38
CA ILE A 9 -38.28 -10.74 35.14
C ILE A 9 -39.37 -11.80 35.05
N THR A 10 -40.63 -11.36 35.02
CA THR A 10 -41.79 -12.22 34.78
C THR A 10 -42.19 -12.15 33.31
N CYS A 11 -41.97 -13.23 32.56
CA CYS A 11 -42.27 -13.34 31.15
C CYS A 11 -43.58 -14.11 30.93
N LYS A 12 -44.60 -13.44 30.39
CA LYS A 12 -45.80 -14.11 29.89
C LYS A 12 -45.46 -15.05 28.71
N PRO A 13 -46.30 -16.05 28.40
CA PRO A 13 -45.99 -17.05 27.39
C PRO A 13 -45.70 -16.46 26.00
N GLU A 14 -46.35 -15.37 25.63
CA GLU A 14 -46.19 -14.72 24.32
C GLU A 14 -44.80 -14.11 24.12
N TYR A 15 -44.09 -13.84 25.22
CA TYR A 15 -42.69 -13.37 25.24
C TYR A 15 -41.71 -14.47 25.71
N ALA A 16 -42.19 -15.70 25.89
CA ALA A 16 -41.41 -16.86 26.31
C ALA A 16 -41.50 -17.98 25.25
N TYR A 17 -42.08 -19.14 25.58
CA TYR A 17 -42.15 -20.32 24.71
C TYR A 17 -43.54 -20.57 24.09
N GLY A 18 -44.48 -19.64 24.29
CA GLY A 18 -45.82 -19.68 23.70
C GLY A 18 -46.60 -20.96 23.99
N SER A 19 -47.53 -21.29 23.11
CA SER A 19 -48.40 -22.46 23.22
C SER A 19 -47.70 -23.80 22.98
N ALA A 20 -46.52 -23.80 22.37
CA ALA A 20 -45.73 -25.02 22.18
C ALA A 20 -44.98 -25.42 23.46
N GLY A 21 -44.53 -24.45 24.26
CA GLY A 21 -43.63 -24.70 25.37
C GLY A 21 -42.24 -25.16 24.90
N SER A 22 -41.47 -25.77 25.80
CA SER A 22 -40.23 -26.49 25.49
C SER A 22 -40.15 -27.78 26.32
N PRO A 23 -40.92 -28.81 25.94
CA PRO A 23 -40.98 -30.07 26.68
C PRO A 23 -39.62 -30.79 26.73
N PRO A 24 -39.34 -31.55 27.81
CA PRO A 24 -40.20 -31.79 28.96
C PRO A 24 -40.15 -30.69 30.03
N LYS A 25 -39.26 -29.70 29.88
CA LYS A 25 -38.93 -28.75 30.96
C LYS A 25 -39.95 -27.61 31.10
N ILE A 26 -40.46 -27.11 29.99
CA ILE A 26 -41.34 -25.95 29.96
C ILE A 26 -42.67 -26.36 29.33
N PRO A 27 -43.77 -26.38 30.10
CA PRO A 27 -45.09 -26.67 29.56
C PRO A 27 -45.56 -25.62 28.53
N PRO A 28 -46.48 -26.00 27.62
CA PRO A 28 -47.31 -25.06 26.86
C PRO A 28 -47.87 -23.92 27.72
N ASN A 29 -47.82 -22.69 27.20
CA ASN A 29 -48.39 -21.49 27.80
C ASN A 29 -47.89 -21.17 29.24
N ALA A 30 -46.67 -21.57 29.58
CA ALA A 30 -46.09 -21.28 30.90
C ALA A 30 -45.65 -19.80 31.02
N THR A 31 -46.03 -19.15 32.12
CA THR A 31 -45.42 -17.87 32.55
C THR A 31 -44.13 -18.18 33.30
N LEU A 32 -43.03 -17.60 32.88
CA LEU A 32 -41.70 -17.85 33.46
C LEU A 32 -41.28 -16.68 34.34
N VAL A 33 -40.55 -16.99 35.41
CA VAL A 33 -39.91 -16.00 36.28
C VAL A 33 -38.42 -16.28 36.27
N PHE A 34 -37.63 -15.27 35.91
CA PHE A 34 -36.17 -15.33 35.89
C PHE A 34 -35.61 -14.36 36.91
N GLU A 35 -34.55 -14.77 37.61
CA GLU A 35 -33.64 -13.86 38.29
C GLU A 35 -32.43 -13.66 37.37
N VAL A 36 -32.14 -12.40 37.02
CA VAL A 36 -31.08 -12.04 36.07
C VAL A 36 -30.15 -11.05 36.73
N GLU A 37 -28.84 -11.31 36.63
CA GLU A 37 -27.77 -10.39 37.02
C GLU A 37 -26.98 -9.97 35.77
N LEU A 38 -26.81 -8.66 35.56
CA LEU A 38 -26.00 -8.15 34.45
C LEU A 38 -24.56 -7.90 34.91
N PHE A 39 -23.68 -8.87 34.72
CA PHE A 39 -22.26 -8.77 35.10
C PHE A 39 -21.47 -7.74 34.28
N GLU A 40 -21.60 -7.78 32.96
CA GLU A 40 -20.89 -6.91 32.03
C GLU A 40 -21.64 -6.88 30.69
N PHE A 41 -21.50 -5.79 29.93
CA PHE A 41 -21.81 -5.80 28.50
C PHE A 41 -20.76 -5.01 27.74
N LYS A 42 -20.42 -5.47 26.53
CA LYS A 42 -19.51 -4.81 25.61
C LYS A 42 -20.23 -4.52 24.30
N GLY A 43 -19.70 -3.57 23.53
CA GLY A 43 -20.13 -3.44 22.14
C GLY A 43 -19.66 -4.64 21.32
N GLU A 44 -20.17 -4.76 20.10
CA GLU A 44 -19.70 -5.76 19.14
C GLU A 44 -18.28 -5.42 18.70
N ASP A 45 -17.38 -6.39 18.75
CA ASP A 45 -16.04 -6.26 18.19
C ASP A 45 -16.07 -6.58 16.69
N LEU A 46 -15.59 -5.65 15.87
CA LEU A 46 -15.56 -5.78 14.41
C LEU A 46 -14.21 -6.25 13.87
N THR A 47 -13.23 -6.49 14.75
CA THR A 47 -11.91 -6.97 14.36
C THR A 47 -11.90 -8.47 14.14
N GLU A 48 -11.08 -8.94 13.20
CA GLU A 48 -10.98 -10.37 12.88
C GLU A 48 -10.28 -11.16 13.99
N GLU A 49 -9.37 -10.51 14.72
CA GLU A 49 -8.61 -11.10 15.83
C GLU A 49 -9.31 -10.93 17.18
N GLU A 50 -10.50 -10.32 17.21
CA GLU A 50 -11.24 -9.99 18.45
C GLU A 50 -10.38 -9.21 19.47
N ASP A 51 -9.54 -8.30 18.97
CA ASP A 51 -8.56 -7.55 19.77
C ASP A 51 -9.16 -6.32 20.46
N GLY A 52 -10.46 -6.06 20.29
CA GLY A 52 -11.19 -4.91 20.77
C GLY A 52 -10.82 -3.61 20.08
N GLY A 53 -10.19 -3.67 18.91
CA GLY A 53 -9.68 -2.53 18.17
C GLY A 53 -10.76 -1.61 17.60
N ILE A 54 -11.87 -2.20 17.16
CA ILE A 54 -13.02 -1.52 16.58
C ILE A 54 -14.28 -2.03 17.28
N ILE A 55 -14.81 -1.25 18.22
CA ILE A 55 -16.02 -1.62 18.95
C ILE A 55 -17.21 -0.83 18.43
N ARG A 56 -18.26 -1.51 17.98
CA ARG A 56 -19.51 -0.91 17.49
C ARG A 56 -20.63 -1.03 18.52
N ARG A 57 -21.46 0.02 18.60
CA ARG A 57 -22.75 0.02 19.31
C ARG A 57 -23.82 0.58 18.39
N ILE A 58 -24.74 -0.28 17.96
CA ILE A 58 -25.85 0.09 17.09
C ILE A 58 -26.88 0.89 17.90
N ARG A 59 -27.17 2.12 17.47
CA ARG A 59 -28.26 2.96 18.01
C ARG A 59 -29.57 2.70 17.29
N THR A 60 -29.52 2.66 15.97
CA THR A 60 -30.68 2.35 15.11
C THR A 60 -30.23 1.27 14.14
N ARG A 61 -30.94 0.14 14.11
CA ARG A 61 -30.66 -0.94 13.15
C ARG A 61 -30.90 -0.45 11.73
N GLY A 62 -30.06 -0.90 10.82
CA GLY A 62 -30.29 -0.70 9.39
C GLY A 62 -31.37 -1.63 8.85
N GLU A 63 -31.54 -1.56 7.54
CA GLU A 63 -32.48 -2.35 6.77
C GLU A 63 -31.74 -3.25 5.77
N GLY A 64 -32.27 -4.45 5.58
CA GLY A 64 -31.68 -5.46 4.70
C GLY A 64 -30.46 -6.16 5.30
N TYR A 65 -29.82 -7.01 4.51
CA TYR A 65 -28.68 -7.83 4.93
C TYR A 65 -27.38 -7.49 4.19
N ALA A 66 -27.47 -6.61 3.19
CA ALA A 66 -26.32 -6.23 2.38
C ALA A 66 -25.42 -5.27 3.16
N LYS A 67 -24.11 -5.41 2.94
CA LYS A 67 -23.07 -4.56 3.53
C LYS A 67 -22.13 -4.06 2.43
N PRO A 68 -21.53 -2.86 2.58
CA PRO A 68 -20.54 -2.36 1.64
C PRO A 68 -19.31 -3.28 1.58
N ASN A 69 -18.79 -3.56 0.37
CA ASN A 69 -17.49 -4.21 0.18
C ASN A 69 -16.38 -3.18 -0.11
N GLU A 70 -15.13 -3.65 -0.20
CA GLU A 70 -14.01 -2.84 -0.66
C GLU A 70 -14.32 -2.24 -2.05
N GLY A 71 -14.08 -0.94 -2.23
CA GLY A 71 -14.42 -0.23 -3.47
C GLY A 71 -15.89 0.19 -3.61
N ALA A 72 -16.77 -0.17 -2.66
CA ALA A 72 -18.16 0.29 -2.67
C ALA A 72 -18.26 1.81 -2.53
N ILE A 73 -19.24 2.43 -3.20
CA ILE A 73 -19.56 3.84 -3.00
C ILE A 73 -20.54 3.95 -1.84
N VAL A 74 -20.17 4.69 -0.80
CA VAL A 74 -20.99 4.88 0.40
C VAL A 74 -21.36 6.35 0.57
N GLU A 75 -22.56 6.58 1.11
CA GLU A 75 -23.01 7.90 1.58
C GLU A 75 -23.18 7.83 3.09
N VAL A 76 -22.34 8.57 3.80
CA VAL A 76 -22.29 8.56 5.27
C VAL A 76 -22.44 9.97 5.82
N ALA A 77 -23.15 10.09 6.94
CA ALA A 77 -22.96 11.22 7.85
C ALA A 77 -22.10 10.74 9.01
N LEU A 78 -21.11 11.53 9.39
CA LEU A 78 -20.18 11.20 10.46
C LEU A 78 -19.94 12.37 11.41
N GLU A 79 -19.68 12.03 12.66
CA GLU A 79 -19.18 12.92 13.69
C GLU A 79 -18.03 12.25 14.42
N GLY A 80 -16.84 12.85 14.39
CA GLY A 80 -15.62 12.36 15.04
C GLY A 80 -15.34 13.11 16.34
N TYR A 81 -15.04 12.36 17.39
CA TYR A 81 -14.79 12.86 18.73
C TYR A 81 -13.46 12.34 19.29
N TYR A 82 -12.68 13.24 19.90
CA TYR A 82 -11.49 12.92 20.67
C TYR A 82 -11.65 13.48 22.08
N LYS A 83 -11.59 12.62 23.11
CA LYS A 83 -11.90 12.98 24.51
C LYS A 83 -13.23 13.75 24.63
N ASP A 84 -14.24 13.27 23.91
CA ASP A 84 -15.59 13.85 23.80
C ASP A 84 -15.68 15.25 23.17
N GLN A 85 -14.57 15.79 22.67
CA GLN A 85 -14.58 17.00 21.84
C GLN A 85 -14.78 16.65 20.37
N LEU A 86 -15.78 17.26 19.74
CA LEU A 86 -16.04 17.13 18.30
C LEU A 86 -14.88 17.75 17.51
N PHE A 87 -14.29 16.99 16.59
CA PHE A 87 -13.21 17.46 15.70
C PHE A 87 -13.55 17.35 14.21
N ASP A 88 -14.54 16.54 13.83
CA ASP A 88 -14.98 16.37 12.45
C ASP A 88 -16.50 16.14 12.42
N GLN A 89 -17.21 16.83 11.53
CA GLN A 89 -18.64 16.63 11.29
C GLN A 89 -18.95 16.93 9.84
N ARG A 90 -19.26 15.89 9.06
CA ARG A 90 -19.47 16.01 7.61
C ARG A 90 -20.43 14.94 7.11
N GLU A 91 -21.06 15.25 5.98
CA GLU A 91 -21.66 14.24 5.12
C GLU A 91 -20.75 14.02 3.92
N LEU A 92 -20.42 12.76 3.64
CA LEU A 92 -19.47 12.38 2.61
C LEU A 92 -20.08 11.31 1.72
N ARG A 93 -19.85 11.44 0.41
CA ARG A 93 -20.00 10.37 -0.56
C ARG A 93 -18.62 9.97 -1.04
N PHE A 94 -18.17 8.75 -0.71
CA PHE A 94 -16.83 8.31 -1.04
C PHE A 94 -16.76 6.81 -1.33
N GLU A 95 -15.62 6.39 -1.86
CA GLU A 95 -15.34 4.99 -2.15
C GLU A 95 -14.58 4.34 -0.99
N ILE A 96 -15.06 3.19 -0.49
CA ILE A 96 -14.34 2.41 0.52
C ILE A 96 -12.97 1.98 0.00
N GLY A 97 -11.93 2.28 0.78
CA GLY A 97 -10.52 2.12 0.40
C GLY A 97 -9.83 3.45 0.11
N GLU A 98 -10.57 4.56 0.01
CA GLU A 98 -10.02 5.90 -0.22
C GLU A 98 -10.07 6.82 1.02
N GLY A 99 -10.55 6.33 2.16
CA GLY A 99 -10.80 7.15 3.36
C GLY A 99 -9.57 7.88 3.91
N GLU A 100 -8.37 7.32 3.81
CA GLU A 100 -7.12 7.99 4.22
C GLU A 100 -6.98 9.37 3.53
N ASN A 101 -7.35 9.48 2.25
CA ASN A 101 -7.27 10.71 1.47
C ASN A 101 -8.32 11.76 1.88
N LEU A 102 -9.33 11.34 2.64
CA LEU A 102 -10.42 12.16 3.16
C LEU A 102 -10.28 12.46 4.66
N ASP A 103 -9.09 12.17 5.21
CA ASP A 103 -8.77 12.28 6.62
C ASP A 103 -9.61 11.34 7.51
N LEU A 104 -10.00 10.18 6.98
CA LEU A 104 -10.71 9.14 7.74
C LEU A 104 -9.72 8.06 8.21
N PRO A 105 -9.82 7.59 9.47
CA PRO A 105 -9.07 6.43 9.94
C PRO A 105 -9.49 5.14 9.22
N TYR A 106 -8.56 4.22 8.98
CA TYR A 106 -8.89 2.95 8.31
C TYR A 106 -9.88 2.10 9.13
N GLY A 107 -9.84 2.16 10.46
CA GLY A 107 -10.79 1.46 11.32
C GLY A 107 -12.23 1.95 11.13
N LEU A 108 -12.41 3.20 10.69
CA LEU A 108 -13.72 3.75 10.36
C LEU A 108 -14.27 3.13 9.08
N GLU A 109 -13.45 2.97 8.04
CA GLU A 109 -13.85 2.29 6.80
C GLU A 109 -14.21 0.82 7.07
N ARG A 110 -13.40 0.15 7.89
CA ARG A 110 -13.66 -1.23 8.34
C ARG A 110 -14.98 -1.35 9.09
N ALA A 111 -15.32 -0.36 9.92
CA ALA A 111 -16.61 -0.34 10.59
C ALA A 111 -17.75 -0.16 9.59
N ILE A 112 -17.64 0.77 8.63
CA ILE A 112 -18.65 1.00 7.59
C ILE A 112 -18.90 -0.27 6.74
N GLN A 113 -17.86 -1.05 6.43
CA GLN A 113 -17.99 -2.35 5.74
C GLN A 113 -18.81 -3.40 6.53
N ARG A 114 -19.08 -3.17 7.81
CA ARG A 114 -19.92 -4.04 8.66
C ARG A 114 -21.32 -3.48 8.91
N MET A 115 -21.61 -2.27 8.44
CA MET A 115 -22.89 -1.58 8.62
C MET A 115 -23.93 -1.96 7.55
N GLU A 116 -25.20 -1.87 7.94
CA GLU A 116 -26.35 -2.01 7.05
C GLU A 116 -26.85 -0.64 6.58
N LYS A 117 -27.61 -0.62 5.47
CA LYS A 117 -28.20 0.63 4.95
C LYS A 117 -29.17 1.23 5.99
N GLY A 118 -29.07 2.53 6.23
CA GLY A 118 -29.85 3.25 7.24
C GLY A 118 -29.37 3.05 8.68
N GLU A 119 -28.31 2.26 8.92
CA GLU A 119 -27.80 2.00 10.26
C GLU A 119 -27.21 3.28 10.88
N HIS A 120 -27.59 3.54 12.13
CA HIS A 120 -26.92 4.51 12.99
C HIS A 120 -26.12 3.78 14.07
N SER A 121 -24.82 4.05 14.14
CA SER A 121 -23.91 3.35 15.05
C SER A 121 -22.88 4.29 15.67
N ILE A 122 -22.48 3.97 16.89
CA ILE A 122 -21.29 4.55 17.52
C ILE A 122 -20.15 3.56 17.35
N VAL A 123 -19.00 4.03 16.89
CA VAL A 123 -17.78 3.24 16.70
C VAL A 123 -16.67 3.80 17.59
N TYR A 124 -16.03 2.94 18.36
CA TYR A 124 -14.85 3.27 19.16
C TYR A 124 -13.63 2.63 18.51
N LEU A 125 -12.62 3.45 18.23
CA LEU A 125 -11.39 3.03 17.59
C LEU A 125 -10.24 3.12 18.60
N LYS A 126 -9.56 1.99 18.82
CA LYS A 126 -8.25 1.99 19.50
C LYS A 126 -7.22 2.76 18.67
N PRO A 127 -6.12 3.21 19.28
CA PRO A 127 -5.06 3.95 18.59
C PRO A 127 -4.57 3.31 17.29
N SER A 128 -4.36 1.99 17.31
CA SER A 128 -3.92 1.20 16.16
C SER A 128 -4.92 1.20 15.01
N TYR A 129 -6.21 1.49 15.24
CA TYR A 129 -7.30 1.56 14.26
C TYR A 129 -7.74 3.00 13.93
N ALA A 130 -7.19 3.98 14.65
CA ALA A 130 -7.40 5.40 14.47
C ALA A 130 -6.31 6.00 13.54
N PHE A 131 -5.73 7.14 13.91
CA PHE A 131 -4.61 7.76 13.20
C PHE A 131 -3.22 7.25 13.64
N GLY A 132 -3.17 6.29 14.58
CA GLY A 132 -1.94 5.64 15.02
C GLY A 132 -0.88 6.59 15.59
N ARG A 133 0.38 6.18 15.48
CA ARG A 133 1.55 6.91 16.03
C ARG A 133 1.79 8.28 15.41
N ALA A 134 1.26 8.53 14.22
CA ALA A 134 1.40 9.84 13.57
C ALA A 134 0.43 10.87 14.14
N GLY A 135 -0.73 10.44 14.63
CA GLY A 135 -1.84 11.34 14.95
C GLY A 135 -2.38 12.03 13.70
N LYS A 136 -3.12 13.12 13.89
CA LYS A 136 -3.67 13.92 12.80
C LYS A 136 -3.65 15.40 13.16
N GLU A 137 -2.58 16.08 12.74
CA GLU A 137 -2.32 17.49 13.04
C GLU A 137 -3.47 18.41 12.64
N LYS A 138 -4.08 18.19 11.47
CA LYS A 138 -5.25 18.94 10.98
C LYS A 138 -6.40 19.01 12.00
N PHE A 139 -6.58 17.94 12.78
CA PHE A 139 -7.61 17.82 13.81
C PHE A 139 -7.06 17.96 15.22
N GLN A 140 -5.78 18.32 15.37
CA GLN A 140 -5.07 18.40 16.66
C GLN A 140 -5.13 17.08 17.46
N ILE A 141 -5.18 15.95 16.74
CA ILE A 141 -5.19 14.63 17.35
C ILE A 141 -3.75 14.18 17.55
N PRO A 142 -3.31 13.90 18.80
CA PRO A 142 -1.95 13.47 19.06
C PRO A 142 -1.71 12.02 18.61
N PRO A 143 -0.43 11.59 18.55
CA PRO A 143 -0.06 10.19 18.46
C PRO A 143 -0.82 9.30 19.43
N ASP A 144 -1.16 8.10 18.95
CA ASP A 144 -1.75 7.02 19.71
C ASP A 144 -3.07 7.39 20.42
N ALA A 145 -3.86 8.27 19.82
CA ALA A 145 -5.18 8.67 20.31
C ALA A 145 -6.27 7.64 19.95
N ALA A 146 -7.07 7.25 20.94
CA ALA A 146 -8.34 6.55 20.73
C ALA A 146 -9.43 7.56 20.31
N LEU A 147 -10.33 7.14 19.42
CA LEU A 147 -11.37 8.01 18.86
C LEU A 147 -12.75 7.38 19.01
N LYS A 148 -13.77 8.23 19.04
CA LYS A 148 -15.18 7.84 18.97
C LYS A 148 -15.79 8.48 17.73
N TYR A 149 -16.54 7.71 16.95
CA TYR A 149 -17.31 8.22 15.83
C TYR A 149 -18.79 7.89 16.02
N GLU A 150 -19.66 8.84 15.72
CA GLU A 150 -21.07 8.56 15.45
C GLU A 150 -21.26 8.53 13.93
N LEU A 151 -21.85 7.45 13.41
CA LEU A 151 -22.02 7.20 11.99
C LEU A 151 -23.49 6.97 11.65
N HIS A 152 -23.88 7.44 10.48
CA HIS A 152 -25.11 7.07 9.80
C HIS A 152 -24.78 6.65 8.37
N LEU A 153 -24.91 5.36 8.06
CA LEU A 153 -24.75 4.85 6.70
C LEU A 153 -26.07 5.06 5.94
N LYS A 154 -26.19 6.15 5.19
CA LYS A 154 -27.44 6.51 4.49
C LYS A 154 -27.75 5.54 3.37
N SER A 155 -26.76 5.31 2.51
CA SER A 155 -26.88 4.48 1.31
C SER A 155 -25.51 3.94 0.90
N PHE A 156 -25.51 2.87 0.11
CA PHE A 156 -24.30 2.41 -0.56
C PHE A 156 -24.63 1.63 -1.83
N GLU A 157 -23.65 1.55 -2.71
CA GLU A 157 -23.63 0.72 -3.91
C GLU A 157 -22.36 -0.14 -3.86
N LYS A 158 -22.52 -1.47 -3.85
CA LYS A 158 -21.39 -2.40 -3.80
C LYS A 158 -20.54 -2.27 -5.06
N ALA A 159 -19.23 -2.42 -4.91
CA ALA A 159 -18.38 -2.69 -6.07
C ALA A 159 -18.67 -4.09 -6.58
N LYS A 160 -18.74 -4.25 -7.91
CA LYS A 160 -18.74 -5.59 -8.51
C LYS A 160 -17.35 -6.20 -8.35
N GLU A 161 -17.32 -7.45 -7.92
CA GLU A 161 -16.06 -8.21 -7.89
C GLU A 161 -15.65 -8.61 -9.32
N SER A 162 -14.35 -8.86 -9.54
CA SER A 162 -13.84 -9.17 -10.89
C SER A 162 -14.55 -10.35 -11.55
N TRP A 163 -14.94 -11.36 -10.78
CA TRP A 163 -15.66 -12.55 -11.26
C TRP A 163 -17.17 -12.35 -11.44
N GLU A 164 -17.73 -11.27 -10.90
CA GLU A 164 -19.15 -10.91 -11.07
C GLU A 164 -19.39 -10.16 -12.38
N MET A 165 -18.33 -9.68 -13.03
CA MET A 165 -18.39 -8.93 -14.28
C MET A 165 -18.09 -9.83 -15.48
N ASN A 166 -18.94 -9.75 -16.49
CA ASN A 166 -18.66 -10.33 -17.80
C ASN A 166 -17.61 -9.46 -18.57
N PRO A 167 -17.07 -9.93 -19.71
CA PRO A 167 -16.05 -9.20 -20.47
C PRO A 167 -16.49 -7.79 -20.90
N GLU A 168 -17.73 -7.64 -21.35
CA GLU A 168 -18.30 -6.35 -21.78
C GLU A 168 -18.37 -5.37 -20.60
N GLU A 169 -18.89 -5.82 -19.46
CA GLU A 169 -18.97 -5.05 -18.22
C GLU A 169 -17.56 -4.65 -17.72
N LYS A 170 -16.57 -5.55 -17.80
CA LYS A 170 -15.19 -5.23 -17.43
C LYS A 170 -14.62 -4.10 -18.27
N LEU A 171 -14.90 -4.07 -19.57
CA LEU A 171 -14.44 -3.00 -20.47
C LEU A 171 -15.15 -1.68 -20.17
N GLU A 172 -16.46 -1.72 -19.93
CA GLU A 172 -17.25 -0.55 -19.56
C GLU A 172 -16.77 0.04 -18.22
N GLN A 173 -16.69 -0.78 -17.17
CA GLN A 173 -16.23 -0.37 -15.85
C GLN A 173 -14.79 0.14 -15.89
N SER A 174 -13.91 -0.52 -16.64
CA SER A 174 -12.53 -0.06 -16.85
C SER A 174 -12.47 1.35 -17.47
N THR A 175 -13.40 1.66 -18.38
CA THR A 175 -13.49 2.99 -19.00
C THR A 175 -13.95 4.03 -17.98
N ILE A 176 -14.97 3.73 -17.17
CA ILE A 176 -15.48 4.61 -16.12
C ILE A 176 -14.39 4.93 -15.08
N VAL A 177 -13.70 3.91 -14.55
CA VAL A 177 -12.65 4.14 -13.54
C VAL A 177 -11.43 4.84 -14.13
N LYS A 178 -11.13 4.66 -15.43
CA LYS A 178 -10.08 5.43 -16.12
C LYS A 178 -10.40 6.92 -16.12
N GLU A 179 -11.66 7.28 -16.37
CA GLU A 179 -12.12 8.67 -16.34
C GLU A 179 -12.04 9.24 -14.92
N ARG A 180 -12.52 8.50 -13.92
CA ARG A 180 -12.38 8.89 -12.49
C ARG A 180 -10.92 9.10 -12.09
N GLY A 181 -10.04 8.17 -12.42
CA GLY A 181 -8.60 8.30 -12.18
C GLY A 181 -8.00 9.54 -12.86
N THR A 182 -8.51 9.91 -14.03
CA THR A 182 -8.07 11.11 -14.76
C THR A 182 -8.54 12.39 -14.08
N VAL A 183 -9.75 12.40 -13.52
CA VAL A 183 -10.25 13.51 -12.69
C VAL A 183 -9.37 13.67 -11.46
N TYR A 184 -9.13 12.59 -10.70
CA TYR A 184 -8.23 12.62 -9.54
C TYR A 184 -6.82 13.08 -9.89
N PHE A 185 -6.27 12.64 -11.02
CA PHE A 185 -4.96 13.08 -11.46
C PHE A 185 -4.91 14.59 -11.72
N LYS A 186 -5.94 15.15 -12.37
CA LYS A 186 -6.05 16.60 -12.63
C LYS A 186 -6.19 17.41 -11.34
N GLU A 187 -6.87 16.87 -10.33
CA GLU A 187 -7.00 17.48 -9.00
C GLU A 187 -5.75 17.34 -8.13
N GLY A 188 -4.69 16.68 -8.62
CA GLY A 188 -3.46 16.42 -7.85
C GLY A 188 -3.57 15.28 -6.85
N LYS A 189 -4.70 14.55 -6.83
CA LYS A 189 -4.97 13.40 -5.96
C LYS A 189 -4.35 12.12 -6.53
N TYR A 190 -3.02 12.10 -6.62
CA TYR A 190 -2.29 11.03 -7.31
C TYR A 190 -2.46 9.64 -6.68
N LYS A 191 -2.60 9.55 -5.35
CA LYS A 191 -2.87 8.27 -4.67
C LYS A 191 -4.22 7.67 -5.07
N GLN A 192 -5.27 8.49 -5.13
CA GLN A 192 -6.60 8.05 -5.57
C GLN A 192 -6.59 7.66 -7.05
N ALA A 193 -5.91 8.45 -7.89
CA ALA A 193 -5.72 8.10 -9.29
C ALA A 193 -5.04 6.72 -9.46
N LEU A 194 -4.02 6.40 -8.66
CA LEU A 194 -3.38 5.09 -8.66
C LEU A 194 -4.35 3.95 -8.37
N LEU A 195 -5.22 4.09 -7.37
CA LEU A 195 -6.20 3.06 -7.01
C LEU A 195 -7.14 2.78 -8.18
N GLN A 196 -7.66 3.82 -8.81
CA GLN A 196 -8.57 3.69 -9.95
C GLN A 196 -7.89 3.01 -11.15
N TYR A 197 -6.65 3.37 -11.49
CA TYR A 197 -5.94 2.71 -12.60
C TYR A 197 -5.50 1.26 -12.27
N LYS A 198 -5.22 0.95 -11.00
CA LYS A 198 -4.91 -0.43 -10.57
C LYS A 198 -6.09 -1.38 -10.75
N LYS A 199 -7.33 -0.90 -10.54
CA LYS A 199 -8.55 -1.69 -10.80
C LYS A 199 -8.61 -2.19 -12.25
N ILE A 200 -8.31 -1.31 -13.20
CA ILE A 200 -8.31 -1.65 -14.64
C ILE A 200 -7.33 -2.78 -14.92
N VAL A 201 -6.10 -2.67 -14.40
CA VAL A 201 -5.09 -3.72 -14.57
C VAL A 201 -5.60 -5.02 -13.95
N SER A 202 -6.10 -4.98 -12.72
CA SER A 202 -6.62 -6.17 -12.04
C SER A 202 -7.77 -6.86 -12.76
N TRP A 203 -8.69 -6.10 -13.37
CA TRP A 203 -9.85 -6.67 -14.08
C TRP A 203 -9.47 -7.27 -15.44
N LEU A 204 -8.49 -6.68 -16.13
CA LEU A 204 -8.15 -7.03 -17.51
C LEU A 204 -6.87 -7.89 -17.65
N GLU A 205 -6.10 -8.10 -16.58
CA GLU A 205 -4.82 -8.83 -16.64
C GLU A 205 -5.01 -10.32 -16.96
N TYR A 206 -5.95 -10.97 -16.26
CA TYR A 206 -6.20 -12.42 -16.39
C TYR A 206 -7.44 -12.75 -17.23
N GLU A 207 -8.12 -11.74 -17.79
CA GLU A 207 -9.29 -11.96 -18.62
C GLU A 207 -8.88 -12.37 -20.04
N SER A 208 -9.22 -13.59 -20.43
CA SER A 208 -8.88 -14.18 -21.72
C SER A 208 -10.09 -14.50 -22.59
N SER A 209 -11.32 -14.29 -22.08
CA SER A 209 -12.56 -14.60 -22.81
C SER A 209 -13.02 -13.51 -23.77
N PHE A 210 -12.18 -12.52 -24.05
CA PHE A 210 -12.46 -11.46 -25.02
C PHE A 210 -12.52 -11.98 -26.46
N SER A 211 -13.50 -11.50 -27.23
CA SER A 211 -13.45 -11.55 -28.68
C SER A 211 -12.26 -10.75 -29.23
N SER A 212 -11.93 -10.93 -30.52
CA SER A 212 -10.81 -10.22 -31.15
C SER A 212 -10.91 -8.69 -31.03
N GLU A 213 -12.10 -8.12 -31.19
CA GLU A 213 -12.33 -6.67 -31.06
C GLU A 213 -12.19 -6.20 -29.60
N GLU A 214 -12.76 -6.96 -28.67
CA GLU A 214 -12.67 -6.67 -27.23
C GLU A 214 -11.25 -6.78 -26.70
N ALA A 215 -10.46 -7.74 -27.20
CA ALA A 215 -9.07 -7.91 -26.83
C ALA A 215 -8.22 -6.68 -27.20
N LEU A 216 -8.49 -6.06 -28.35
CA LEU A 216 -7.87 -4.80 -28.76
C LEU A 216 -8.25 -3.65 -27.82
N LYS A 217 -9.54 -3.54 -27.44
CA LYS A 217 -10.02 -2.55 -26.47
C LYS A 217 -9.38 -2.75 -25.09
N ALA A 218 -9.31 -4.00 -24.62
CA ALA A 218 -8.68 -4.37 -23.37
C ALA A 218 -7.17 -4.05 -23.38
N GLN A 219 -6.47 -4.35 -24.47
CA GLN A 219 -5.04 -4.02 -24.62
C GLN A 219 -4.82 -2.50 -24.60
N ALA A 220 -5.65 -1.73 -25.30
CA ALA A 220 -5.59 -0.27 -25.30
C ALA A 220 -5.83 0.32 -23.89
N LEU A 221 -6.80 -0.23 -23.15
CA LEU A 221 -7.08 0.17 -21.77
C LEU A 221 -5.93 -0.19 -20.83
N ARG A 222 -5.36 -1.40 -20.93
CA ARG A 222 -4.19 -1.80 -20.13
C ARG A 222 -2.98 -0.91 -20.41
N LEU A 223 -2.68 -0.64 -21.68
CA LEU A 223 -1.61 0.28 -22.07
C LEU A 223 -1.81 1.68 -21.47
N ALA A 224 -3.00 2.26 -21.64
CA ALA A 224 -3.33 3.56 -21.07
C ALA A 224 -3.21 3.57 -19.54
N SER A 225 -3.64 2.50 -18.88
CA SER A 225 -3.58 2.35 -17.42
C SER A 225 -2.15 2.29 -16.91
N HIS A 226 -1.28 1.46 -17.50
CA HIS A 226 0.13 1.40 -17.14
C HIS A 226 0.86 2.71 -17.36
N LEU A 227 0.58 3.41 -18.47
CA LEU A 227 1.12 4.74 -18.72
C LEU A 227 0.68 5.73 -17.63
N ASN A 228 -0.61 5.75 -17.28
CA ASN A 228 -1.13 6.66 -16.26
C ASN A 228 -0.62 6.32 -14.86
N LEU A 229 -0.48 5.04 -14.51
CA LEU A 229 0.18 4.58 -13.28
C LEU A 229 1.62 5.10 -13.22
N ALA A 230 2.39 4.97 -14.30
CA ALA A 230 3.76 5.50 -14.36
C ALA A 230 3.79 7.02 -14.09
N MET A 231 2.85 7.77 -14.67
CA MET A 231 2.74 9.21 -14.45
C MET A 231 2.41 9.56 -13.00
N CYS A 232 1.49 8.83 -12.37
CA CYS A 232 1.15 9.03 -10.96
C CYS A 232 2.34 8.72 -10.05
N HIS A 233 3.05 7.61 -10.31
CA HIS A 233 4.26 7.25 -9.56
C HIS A 233 5.37 8.30 -9.72
N LEU A 234 5.57 8.87 -10.91
CA LEU A 234 6.50 9.99 -11.13
C LEU A 234 6.13 11.21 -10.27
N LYS A 235 4.84 11.56 -10.21
CA LYS A 235 4.35 12.67 -9.37
C LYS A 235 4.50 12.41 -7.87
N LEU A 236 4.42 11.15 -7.46
CA LEU A 236 4.64 10.70 -6.09
C LEU A 236 6.12 10.38 -5.77
N GLN A 237 7.03 10.61 -6.71
CA GLN A 237 8.46 10.29 -6.59
C GLN A 237 8.75 8.80 -6.31
N ALA A 238 7.82 7.92 -6.62
CA ALA A 238 7.96 6.47 -6.52
C ALA A 238 8.63 5.91 -7.79
N PHE A 239 9.88 6.27 -8.03
CA PHE A 239 10.55 6.05 -9.32
C PHE A 239 10.69 4.57 -9.72
N SER A 240 10.95 3.66 -8.77
CA SER A 240 10.98 2.22 -9.05
C SER A 240 9.63 1.70 -9.57
N ALA A 241 8.52 2.10 -8.93
CA ALA A 241 7.18 1.74 -9.37
C ALA A 241 6.80 2.38 -10.72
N ALA A 242 7.32 3.60 -11.01
CA ALA A 242 7.18 4.23 -12.32
C ALA A 242 7.88 3.43 -13.42
N ILE A 243 9.11 2.95 -13.18
CA ILE A 243 9.86 2.10 -14.11
C ILE A 243 9.10 0.79 -14.37
N GLY A 244 8.63 0.11 -13.31
CA GLY A 244 7.85 -1.13 -13.45
C GLY A 244 6.58 -0.93 -14.27
N SER A 245 5.86 0.18 -14.05
CA SER A 245 4.68 0.54 -14.83
C SER A 245 5.01 0.83 -16.30
N CYS A 246 6.14 1.51 -16.58
CA CYS A 246 6.59 1.74 -17.95
C CYS A 246 7.00 0.45 -18.65
N ASN A 247 7.67 -0.48 -17.96
CA ASN A 247 8.02 -1.77 -18.54
C ASN A 247 6.78 -2.54 -18.97
N LYS A 248 5.73 -2.59 -18.14
CA LYS A 248 4.44 -3.19 -18.50
C LYS A 248 3.77 -2.49 -19.68
N ALA A 249 3.84 -1.17 -19.77
CA ALA A 249 3.36 -0.45 -20.95
C ALA A 249 4.15 -0.83 -22.22
N LEU A 250 5.47 -0.98 -22.12
CA LEU A 250 6.36 -1.32 -23.24
C LEU A 250 6.32 -2.79 -23.64
N GLU A 251 5.89 -3.69 -22.74
CA GLU A 251 5.53 -5.08 -23.10
C GLU A 251 4.31 -5.10 -24.05
N LEU A 252 3.36 -4.16 -23.88
CA LEU A 252 2.16 -4.04 -24.73
C LEU A 252 2.40 -3.23 -26.02
N ASP A 253 3.27 -2.21 -25.95
CA ASP A 253 3.68 -1.36 -27.06
C ASP A 253 5.15 -0.93 -26.89
N SER A 254 6.06 -1.68 -27.48
CA SER A 254 7.52 -1.53 -27.32
C SER A 254 8.10 -0.22 -27.83
N ASN A 255 7.31 0.52 -28.62
CA ASN A 255 7.70 1.78 -29.23
C ASN A 255 6.90 2.97 -28.66
N ASN A 256 6.12 2.77 -27.60
CA ASN A 256 5.29 3.83 -27.04
C ASN A 256 6.12 5.05 -26.59
N GLU A 257 5.88 6.21 -27.22
CA GLU A 257 6.58 7.46 -26.92
C GLU A 257 6.52 7.82 -25.43
N LYS A 258 5.32 7.77 -24.83
CA LYS A 258 5.10 8.14 -23.43
C LYS A 258 5.75 7.14 -22.48
N GLY A 259 5.70 5.85 -22.80
CA GLY A 259 6.31 4.78 -22.00
C GLY A 259 7.82 4.93 -21.91
N LEU A 260 8.49 5.07 -23.06
CA LEU A 260 9.94 5.29 -23.12
C LEU A 260 10.34 6.60 -22.44
N PHE A 261 9.62 7.69 -22.72
CA PHE A 261 9.93 9.00 -22.15
C PHE A 261 9.81 9.01 -20.62
N ARG A 262 8.70 8.47 -20.07
CA ARG A 262 8.47 8.43 -18.61
C ARG A 262 9.44 7.49 -17.90
N ARG A 263 9.85 6.39 -18.54
CA ARG A 263 10.89 5.51 -17.99
C ARG A 263 12.24 6.21 -17.92
N GLY A 264 12.60 6.95 -18.97
CA GLY A 264 13.79 7.80 -19.00
C GLY A 264 13.78 8.87 -17.90
N GLU A 265 12.63 9.51 -17.65
CA GLU A 265 12.47 10.46 -16.54
C GLU A 265 12.67 9.80 -15.16
N ALA A 266 12.12 8.59 -14.97
CA ALA A 266 12.29 7.85 -13.72
C ALA A 266 13.75 7.42 -13.50
N HIS A 267 14.44 6.90 -14.52
CA HIS A 267 15.87 6.57 -14.44
C HIS A 267 16.73 7.79 -14.15
N LEU A 268 16.43 8.93 -14.79
CA LEU A 268 17.13 10.18 -14.55
C LEU A 268 16.98 10.65 -13.09
N ALA A 269 15.80 10.46 -12.50
CA ALA A 269 15.51 10.84 -11.13
C ALA A 269 16.26 9.99 -10.09
N VAL A 270 16.53 8.71 -10.39
CA VAL A 270 17.35 7.81 -9.54
C VAL A 270 18.85 7.85 -9.88
N ASN A 271 19.28 8.76 -10.76
CA ASN A 271 20.65 8.93 -11.25
C ASN A 271 21.21 7.79 -12.11
N ASP A 272 20.36 6.95 -12.70
CA ASP A 272 20.75 5.96 -13.71
C ASP A 272 20.89 6.62 -15.09
N PHE A 273 21.93 7.45 -15.26
CA PHE A 273 22.04 8.31 -16.44
C PHE A 273 22.23 7.54 -17.75
N ASP A 274 22.88 6.38 -17.74
CA ASP A 274 23.07 5.57 -18.94
C ASP A 274 21.76 4.96 -19.45
N LEU A 275 20.91 4.47 -18.54
CA LEU A 275 19.58 3.94 -18.88
C LEU A 275 18.65 5.06 -19.34
N ALA A 276 18.65 6.19 -18.61
CA ALA A 276 17.88 7.37 -19.01
C ALA A 276 18.29 7.87 -20.41
N ARG A 277 19.59 7.93 -20.69
CA ARG A 277 20.12 8.28 -22.02
C ARG A 277 19.61 7.33 -23.09
N ALA A 278 19.67 6.02 -22.85
CA ALA A 278 19.21 5.01 -23.81
C ALA A 278 17.72 5.18 -24.15
N ASP A 279 16.88 5.41 -23.13
CA ASP A 279 15.45 5.64 -23.32
C ASP A 279 15.17 6.92 -24.13
N PHE A 280 15.79 8.06 -23.78
CA PHE A 280 15.59 9.31 -24.55
C PHE A 280 16.17 9.24 -25.97
N GLN A 281 17.26 8.51 -26.19
CA GLN A 281 17.78 8.26 -27.54
C GLN A 281 16.78 7.43 -28.36
N LYS A 282 16.20 6.39 -27.78
CA LYS A 282 15.17 5.58 -28.45
C LYS A 282 13.93 6.42 -28.77
N VAL A 283 13.50 7.31 -27.86
CA VAL A 283 12.42 8.28 -28.14
C VAL A 283 12.77 9.14 -29.34
N LEU A 284 13.96 9.73 -29.42
CA LEU A 284 14.34 10.59 -30.55
C LEU A 284 14.57 9.85 -31.86
N GLN A 285 14.92 8.56 -31.81
CA GLN A 285 15.02 7.71 -33.00
C GLN A 285 13.65 7.48 -33.63
N LEU A 286 12.62 7.27 -32.82
CA LEU A 286 11.24 7.01 -33.27
C LEU A 286 10.43 8.30 -33.47
N TYR A 287 10.68 9.31 -32.64
CA TYR A 287 9.95 10.58 -32.56
C TYR A 287 10.93 11.77 -32.57
N PRO A 288 11.56 12.10 -33.72
CA PRO A 288 12.63 13.10 -33.80
C PRO A 288 12.22 14.52 -33.36
N ASN A 289 10.92 14.84 -33.43
CA ASN A 289 10.38 16.16 -33.10
C ASN A 289 10.11 16.35 -31.61
N ASN A 290 10.35 15.35 -30.76
CA ASN A 290 10.13 15.46 -29.32
C ASN A 290 11.19 16.37 -28.67
N LYS A 291 10.85 17.65 -28.50
CA LYS A 291 11.72 18.68 -27.91
C LYS A 291 12.11 18.35 -26.46
N ALA A 292 11.20 17.76 -25.70
CA ALA A 292 11.45 17.41 -24.30
C ALA A 292 12.52 16.31 -24.20
N ALA A 293 12.44 15.28 -25.05
CA ALA A 293 13.42 14.19 -25.08
C ALA A 293 14.81 14.71 -25.46
N LYS A 294 14.89 15.66 -26.41
CA LYS A 294 16.16 16.31 -26.77
C LYS A 294 16.78 17.08 -25.60
N ALA A 295 15.98 17.82 -24.84
CA ALA A 295 16.45 18.54 -23.66
C ALA A 295 16.92 17.58 -22.55
N GLN A 296 16.13 16.54 -22.25
CA GLN A 296 16.46 15.54 -21.24
C GLN A 296 17.73 14.74 -21.62
N LEU A 297 17.90 14.38 -22.89
CA LEU A 297 19.09 13.72 -23.38
C LEU A 297 20.35 14.58 -23.19
N ALA A 298 20.27 15.87 -23.50
CA ALA A 298 21.38 16.80 -23.28
C ALA A 298 21.75 16.90 -21.79
N MET A 299 20.76 16.91 -20.90
CA MET A 299 20.98 16.88 -19.44
C MET A 299 21.65 15.57 -19.00
N CYS A 300 21.21 14.41 -19.51
CA CYS A 300 21.84 13.13 -19.22
C CYS A 300 23.32 13.13 -19.63
N GLN A 301 23.63 13.57 -20.86
CA GLN A 301 25.01 13.66 -21.36
C GLN A 301 25.88 14.63 -20.54
N GLN A 302 25.29 15.72 -20.04
CA GLN A 302 26.01 16.64 -19.16
C GLN A 302 26.32 15.99 -17.81
N ARG A 303 25.36 15.27 -17.21
CA ARG A 303 25.55 14.58 -15.93
C ARG A 303 26.57 13.44 -16.05
N ILE A 304 26.51 12.61 -17.09
CA ILE A 304 27.49 11.57 -17.38
C ILE A 304 28.90 12.15 -17.51
N ARG A 305 29.07 13.24 -18.29
CA ARG A 305 30.37 13.90 -18.43
C ARG A 305 30.92 14.39 -17.09
N ARG A 306 30.07 14.96 -16.23
CA ARG A 306 30.45 15.40 -14.89
C ARG A 306 30.83 14.23 -13.99
N GLN A 307 30.10 13.12 -14.07
CA GLN A 307 30.40 11.91 -13.30
C GLN A 307 31.75 11.31 -13.71
N LEU A 308 31.97 11.09 -15.01
CA LEU A 308 33.25 10.58 -15.52
C LEU A 308 34.43 11.50 -15.16
N ALA A 309 34.23 12.83 -15.20
CA ALA A 309 35.27 13.77 -14.79
C ALA A 309 35.59 13.67 -13.28
N ARG A 310 34.58 13.47 -12.43
CA ARG A 310 34.76 13.25 -10.98
C ARG A 310 35.44 11.93 -10.69
N GLU A 311 35.02 10.85 -11.34
CA GLU A 311 35.62 9.53 -11.21
C GLU A 311 37.09 9.56 -11.67
N LYS A 312 37.38 10.15 -12.82
CA LYS A 312 38.77 10.33 -13.29
C LYS A 312 39.63 11.06 -12.27
N LYS A 313 39.12 12.14 -11.67
CA LYS A 313 39.85 12.89 -10.63
C LYS A 313 40.04 12.07 -9.36
N LEU A 314 39.02 11.32 -8.95
CA LEU A 314 39.07 10.43 -7.78
C LEU A 314 40.13 9.34 -7.96
N TYR A 315 40.12 8.66 -9.10
CA TYR A 315 41.10 7.62 -9.42
C TYR A 315 42.52 8.17 -9.55
N ALA A 316 42.70 9.36 -10.14
CA ALA A 316 44.00 10.01 -10.21
C ALA A 316 44.56 10.30 -8.80
N ASN A 317 43.75 10.91 -7.93
CA ASN A 317 44.16 11.20 -6.55
C ASN A 317 44.42 9.92 -5.73
N MET A 318 43.63 8.87 -5.94
CA MET A 318 43.83 7.57 -5.28
C MET A 318 45.14 6.92 -5.73
N PHE A 319 45.47 7.00 -7.02
CA PHE A 319 46.71 6.48 -7.58
C PHE A 319 47.94 7.24 -7.06
N GLU A 320 47.88 8.57 -7.01
CA GLU A 320 48.94 9.41 -6.42
C GLU A 320 49.18 9.04 -4.96
N ARG A 321 48.11 8.90 -4.16
CA ARG A 321 48.22 8.52 -2.75
C ARG A 321 48.82 7.11 -2.57
N LEU A 322 48.44 6.13 -3.39
CA LEU A 322 49.01 4.79 -3.34
C LEU A 322 50.50 4.80 -3.69
N ALA A 323 50.91 5.60 -4.69
CA ALA A 323 52.32 5.77 -5.04
C ALA A 323 53.11 6.44 -3.89
N GLU A 324 52.52 7.44 -3.22
CA GLU A 324 53.11 8.04 -2.02
C GLU A 324 53.27 7.04 -0.88
N GLU A 325 52.24 6.23 -0.57
CA GLU A 325 52.29 5.19 0.45
C GLU A 325 53.34 4.12 0.12
N GLU A 326 53.45 3.69 -1.14
CA GLU A 326 54.49 2.75 -1.59
C GLU A 326 55.90 3.34 -1.46
N SER A 327 56.07 4.63 -1.79
CA SER A 327 57.35 5.31 -1.64
C SER A 327 57.77 5.47 -0.18
N LYS A 328 56.82 5.76 0.72
CA LYS A 328 57.05 5.83 2.17
C LYS A 328 57.41 4.46 2.75
N ALA A 329 56.69 3.40 2.37
CA ALA A 329 57.00 2.04 2.78
C ALA A 329 58.40 1.59 2.34
N LYS A 330 58.83 1.97 1.12
CA LYS A 330 60.20 1.70 0.64
C LYS A 330 61.26 2.52 1.39
N ALA A 331 60.95 3.75 1.78
CA ALA A 331 61.85 4.59 2.58
C ALA A 331 61.96 4.12 4.04
N GLU A 332 60.88 3.62 4.62
CA GLU A 332 60.87 3.01 5.96
C GLU A 332 61.61 1.65 5.95
N ALA A 333 61.45 0.85 4.90
CA ALA A 333 62.21 -0.40 4.73
C ALA A 333 63.72 -0.18 4.52
N SER A 334 64.14 0.96 3.96
CA SER A 334 65.55 1.30 3.75
C SER A 334 66.21 2.06 4.92
N SER A 335 65.40 2.57 5.85
CA SER A 335 65.87 3.23 7.09
C SER A 335 65.79 2.32 8.32
N GLY A 336 65.43 1.05 8.14
CA GLY A 336 65.60 -0.01 9.13
C GLY A 336 67.08 -0.30 9.36
N ASP A 337 67.64 0.39 10.34
CA ASP A 337 68.95 0.15 10.97
C ASP A 337 69.15 -1.36 11.23
N HIS A 338 70.22 -1.92 10.68
CA HIS A 338 70.70 -3.27 11.03
C HIS A 338 71.17 -3.25 12.49
N PRO A 339 70.55 -4.00 13.42
CA PRO A 339 71.30 -4.46 14.59
C PRO A 339 72.12 -5.66 14.14
N SER A 340 73.40 -5.39 13.87
CA SER A 340 74.55 -6.29 14.01
C SER A 340 74.29 -7.79 13.96
N ASP A 341 74.76 -8.43 12.90
CA ASP A 341 75.14 -9.85 12.89
C ASP A 341 76.07 -10.15 14.07
N THR A 342 75.57 -10.85 15.09
CA THR A 342 76.41 -11.71 15.92
C THR A 342 75.56 -12.84 16.50
N GLU A 343 75.96 -14.07 16.17
CA GLU A 343 75.64 -15.33 16.85
C GLU A 343 74.23 -15.92 16.71
N MET A 344 74.07 -16.94 15.87
CA MET A 344 74.17 -18.34 16.32
C MET A 344 73.93 -19.32 15.16
N LYS A 345 74.92 -20.18 14.94
CA LYS A 345 74.81 -21.43 14.20
C LYS A 345 74.03 -22.46 15.03
N GLU A 346 73.47 -23.42 14.30
CA GLU A 346 73.05 -24.75 14.74
C GLU A 346 71.79 -24.83 15.62
N GLU A 347 70.69 -25.31 15.03
CA GLU A 347 70.30 -26.70 15.30
C GLU A 347 69.36 -27.28 14.23
N GLN A 348 69.63 -28.54 13.94
CA GLN A 348 68.97 -29.40 12.98
C GLN A 348 67.63 -29.93 13.51
N LYS A 349 66.71 -30.18 12.56
CA LYS A 349 65.81 -31.36 12.48
C LYS A 349 64.84 -31.62 13.64
N SER A 350 63.55 -31.43 13.35
CA SER A 350 62.43 -32.37 13.55
C SER A 350 61.15 -31.57 13.23
N ASN A 351 60.19 -31.95 12.40
CA ASN A 351 59.59 -33.25 12.13
C ASN A 351 59.00 -33.27 10.71
N MET A 352 59.35 -34.28 9.91
CA MET A 352 58.48 -34.81 8.87
C MET A 352 57.69 -35.98 9.46
N ALA A 353 56.39 -35.76 9.63
CA ALA A 353 55.31 -36.76 9.60
C ALA A 353 54.03 -35.89 9.61
N GLY A 354 53.19 -35.80 8.57
CA GLY A 354 52.84 -36.74 7.53
C GLY A 354 51.35 -37.02 7.69
N SER A 355 50.50 -36.44 6.83
CA SER A 355 49.24 -37.05 6.40
C SER A 355 48.54 -36.20 5.34
N GLN A 356 48.33 -36.83 4.20
CA GLN A 356 47.50 -36.43 3.07
C GLN A 356 46.01 -36.50 3.43
N SER A 357 45.22 -35.59 2.85
CA SER A 357 43.82 -35.74 2.42
C SER A 357 43.35 -34.34 1.97
N GLN A 358 42.57 -34.09 0.93
CA GLN A 358 41.93 -34.89 -0.11
C GLN A 358 41.51 -33.84 -1.16
N VAL A 359 41.68 -34.18 -2.43
CA VAL A 359 41.14 -33.43 -3.57
C VAL A 359 39.75 -34.02 -3.83
N GLU A 360 38.71 -33.20 -3.73
CA GLU A 360 37.41 -33.49 -4.35
C GLU A 360 37.11 -32.41 -5.39
N THR A 361 37.14 -32.86 -6.64
CA THR A 361 36.46 -32.25 -7.79
C THR A 361 35.02 -32.73 -7.81
N GLU A 362 34.05 -31.82 -7.93
CA GLU A 362 32.82 -32.10 -8.66
C GLU A 362 32.51 -30.94 -9.61
N ALA A 363 32.05 -31.36 -10.78
CA ALA A 363 31.74 -30.58 -11.96
C ALA A 363 30.22 -30.38 -12.09
#